data_AF-A0A7S3P428-F1
#
_entry.id   AF-A0A7S3P428-F1
#
_cell.length_a   1.000
_cell.length_b   1.000
_cell.length_c   1.000
_cell.angle_alpha   90.00
_cell.angle_beta   90.00
_cell.angle_gamma   90.00
#
_symmetry.space_group_name_H-M   'P 1'
#
loop_
_entity.id
_entity.type
_entity.pdbx_description
1 polymer ?
#
loop_
_entity_poly.entity_id
_entity_poly.type
_entity_poly.pdbx_seq_one_letter_code
_entity_poly.pdbx_strand_id
1 'polypeptide(L)'
;MVQSNKFHNGAGLDLHVRTTLHSSFVYSYIESAALQVGDYILEIERSQFFVNGIQHSSQDLPLTFGGDYKYTITNLKNTNAVQLYEVDLHDHSSVTFKFYKHYLTIDISANPLEFNDSVGLLGEFSTGDMYGRDGKSMSNFEEYGFEWQVRPEDPHLFLHDRAPQLPYERCRMPQTVGSAQRRHLRENSILLEEANKACASQQGKNFGLCVSDVMITGDIGLAEAW
;
A
#
# COMPACT_ATOMS: atom_id res chain seq x y z
N MET A 1 2.59 6.50 -4.03
CA MET A 1 1.61 7.59 -4.20
C MET A 1 0.67 7.21 -5.32
N VAL A 2 -0.62 7.49 -5.16
CA VAL A 2 -1.64 7.52 -6.23
C VAL A 2 -2.39 8.84 -6.07
N GLN A 3 -2.68 9.51 -7.18
CA GLN A 3 -3.32 10.83 -7.20
C GLN A 3 -4.38 10.86 -8.30
N SER A 4 -5.53 11.49 -8.04
CA SER A 4 -6.53 11.89 -9.04
C SER A 4 -7.03 13.28 -8.67
N ASN A 5 -7.01 14.22 -9.62
CA ASN A 5 -7.45 15.58 -9.39
C ASN A 5 -8.95 15.76 -9.68
N LYS A 6 -9.50 14.95 -10.58
CA LYS A 6 -10.91 15.05 -11.01
C LYS A 6 -11.88 14.25 -10.15
N PHE A 7 -11.39 13.37 -9.29
CA PHE A 7 -12.21 12.58 -8.37
C PHE A 7 -13.27 13.45 -7.67
N HIS A 8 -14.53 13.01 -7.70
CA HIS A 8 -15.70 13.66 -7.10
C HIS A 8 -15.83 15.14 -7.51
N ASN A 9 -15.97 15.37 -8.82
CA ASN A 9 -16.10 16.71 -9.41
C ASN A 9 -14.97 17.68 -9.02
N GLY A 10 -13.76 17.16 -8.87
CA GLY A 10 -12.59 17.97 -8.52
C GLY A 10 -12.32 18.13 -7.02
N ALA A 11 -12.96 17.32 -6.17
CA ALA A 11 -12.56 17.20 -4.76
C ALA A 11 -11.12 16.68 -4.64
N GLY A 12 -10.73 15.79 -5.56
CA GLY A 12 -9.39 15.20 -5.59
C GLY A 12 -9.22 14.06 -4.59
N LEU A 13 -8.24 13.21 -4.88
CA LEU A 13 -7.86 12.06 -4.09
C LEU A 13 -6.35 11.87 -4.14
N ASP A 14 -5.73 11.73 -2.98
CA ASP A 14 -4.32 11.37 -2.84
C ASP A 14 -4.18 10.20 -1.87
N LEU A 15 -3.45 9.16 -2.27
CA LEU A 15 -3.13 8.01 -1.43
C LEU A 15 -1.62 7.87 -1.31
N HIS A 16 -1.11 8.12 -0.11
CA HIS A 16 0.29 7.97 0.22
C HIS A 16 0.52 6.71 1.06
N VAL A 17 1.68 6.08 0.87
CA VAL A 17 2.06 4.88 1.63
C VAL A 17 3.42 5.12 2.26
N ARG A 18 3.62 4.52 3.43
CA ARG A 18 4.91 4.49 4.12
C ARG A 18 5.46 3.09 4.10
N THR A 19 6.63 2.94 3.52
CA THR A 19 7.38 1.68 3.59
C THR A 19 8.41 1.74 4.70
N THR A 20 8.70 0.58 5.28
CA THR A 20 9.77 0.42 6.26
C THR A 20 10.60 -0.80 5.90
N LEU A 21 11.91 -0.73 6.20
CA LEU A 21 12.82 -1.85 6.02
C LEU A 21 12.69 -2.79 7.22
N HIS A 22 12.59 -4.09 6.95
CA HIS A 22 12.67 -5.07 8.02
C HIS A 22 14.06 -5.03 8.70
N SER A 23 14.15 -5.51 9.94
CA SER A 23 15.38 -5.50 10.75
C SER A 23 16.60 -6.19 10.10
N SER A 24 16.35 -7.14 9.19
CA SER A 24 17.40 -7.79 8.39
C SER A 24 17.85 -6.97 7.17
N PHE A 25 17.19 -5.85 6.87
CA PHE A 25 17.41 -4.95 5.74
C PHE A 25 17.26 -5.56 4.35
N VAL A 26 16.83 -6.82 4.23
CA VAL A 26 16.74 -7.54 2.94
C VAL A 26 15.39 -7.45 2.24
N TYR A 27 14.38 -6.89 2.93
CA TYR A 27 13.08 -6.59 2.34
C TYR A 27 12.44 -5.39 3.05
N SER A 28 11.44 -4.81 2.38
CA SER A 28 10.58 -3.76 2.92
C SER A 28 9.12 -4.18 2.86
N TYR A 29 8.27 -3.52 3.65
CA TYR A 29 6.83 -3.67 3.61
C TYR A 29 6.15 -2.31 3.78
N ILE A 30 4.89 -2.22 3.35
CA ILE A 30 4.05 -1.05 3.65
C ILE A 30 3.57 -1.18 5.10
N GLU A 31 3.86 -0.16 5.90
CA GLU A 31 3.56 -0.13 7.34
C GLU A 31 2.28 0.66 7.64
N SER A 32 2.07 1.76 6.91
CA SER A 32 0.90 2.62 7.06
C SER A 32 0.58 3.33 5.75
N ALA A 33 -0.62 3.87 5.68
CA ALA A 33 -1.10 4.65 4.54
C ALA A 33 -1.89 5.87 5.01
N ALA A 34 -1.98 6.87 4.15
CA ALA A 34 -2.82 8.02 4.35
C ALA A 34 -3.58 8.33 3.06
N LEU A 35 -4.89 8.46 3.17
CA LEU A 35 -5.83 8.77 2.10
C LEU A 35 -6.39 10.16 2.35
N GLN A 36 -6.18 11.07 1.40
CA GLN A 36 -6.88 12.33 1.33
C GLN A 36 -7.99 12.26 0.29
N VAL A 37 -9.17 12.76 0.65
CA VAL A 37 -10.31 12.99 -0.25
C VAL A 37 -10.89 14.35 0.04
N GLY A 38 -10.76 15.29 -0.90
CA GLY A 38 -11.00 16.70 -0.62
C GLY A 38 -10.16 17.22 0.55
N ASP A 39 -10.81 17.88 1.49
CA ASP A 39 -10.16 18.45 2.68
C ASP A 39 -9.98 17.45 3.84
N TYR A 40 -10.34 16.17 3.64
CA TYR A 40 -10.36 15.17 4.70
C TYR A 40 -9.24 14.16 4.52
N ILE A 41 -8.53 13.89 5.60
CA ILE A 41 -7.39 12.97 5.65
C ILE A 41 -7.73 11.82 6.60
N LEU A 42 -7.64 10.61 6.08
CA LEU A 42 -7.63 9.37 6.84
C LEU A 42 -6.21 8.80 6.84
N GLU A 43 -5.53 8.84 7.98
CA GLU A 43 -4.29 8.10 8.19
C GLU A 43 -4.60 6.78 8.88
N ILE A 44 -4.10 5.66 8.37
CA ILE A 44 -4.37 4.33 8.89
C ILE A 44 -3.09 3.57 9.22
N GLU A 45 -3.07 3.04 10.43
CA GLU A 45 -2.03 2.17 10.96
C GLU A 45 -2.66 0.87 11.45
N ARG A 46 -1.82 -0.09 11.85
CA ARG A 46 -2.29 -1.41 12.25
C ARG A 46 -3.30 -1.38 13.41
N SER A 47 -3.12 -0.53 14.42
CA SER A 47 -3.93 -0.58 15.65
C SER A 47 -4.91 0.58 15.81
N GLN A 48 -4.79 1.59 14.97
CA GLN A 48 -5.48 2.86 15.10
C GLN A 48 -5.56 3.54 13.74
N PHE A 49 -6.47 4.49 13.64
CA PHE A 49 -6.55 5.38 12.50
C PHE A 49 -6.85 6.80 12.98
N PHE A 50 -6.60 7.77 12.12
CA PHE A 50 -6.79 9.17 12.41
C PHE A 50 -7.63 9.79 11.31
N VAL A 51 -8.65 10.55 11.69
CA VAL A 51 -9.42 11.37 10.76
C VAL A 51 -9.13 12.84 11.09
N ASN A 52 -8.51 13.55 10.16
CA ASN A 52 -8.04 14.93 10.34
C ASN A 52 -7.21 15.11 11.63
N GLY A 53 -6.36 14.13 11.93
CA GLY A 53 -5.50 14.11 13.11
C GLY A 53 -6.17 13.71 14.42
N ILE A 54 -7.48 13.44 14.43
CA ILE A 54 -8.18 12.92 15.60
C ILE A 54 -8.07 11.40 15.59
N GLN A 55 -7.50 10.85 16.67
CA GLN A 55 -7.29 9.41 16.83
C GLN A 55 -8.61 8.68 17.07
N HIS A 56 -8.76 7.54 16.42
CA HIS A 56 -9.87 6.60 16.52
C HIS A 56 -9.36 5.15 16.57
N SER A 57 -10.25 4.25 16.98
CA SER A 57 -10.00 2.81 17.09
C SER A 57 -11.08 2.02 16.37
N SER A 58 -10.90 0.70 16.28
CA SER A 58 -11.92 -0.18 15.69
C SER A 58 -13.27 -0.15 16.42
N GLN A 59 -13.33 0.37 17.66
CA GLN A 59 -14.58 0.51 18.42
C GLN A 59 -15.43 1.70 17.94
N ASP A 60 -14.82 2.65 17.24
CA ASP A 60 -15.47 3.85 16.71
C ASP A 60 -16.07 3.61 15.31
N LEU A 61 -15.95 2.39 14.78
CA LEU A 61 -16.43 2.01 13.45
C LEU A 61 -17.88 1.50 13.49
N PRO A 62 -18.70 1.77 12.46
CA PRO A 62 -18.37 2.56 11.26
C PRO A 62 -18.27 4.06 11.56
N LEU A 63 -17.31 4.74 10.92
CA LEU A 63 -17.12 6.18 11.05
C LEU A 63 -17.28 6.84 9.68
N THR A 64 -18.17 7.84 9.61
CA THR A 64 -18.38 8.65 8.41
C THR A 64 -17.71 10.01 8.56
N PHE A 65 -16.96 10.42 7.53
CA PHE A 65 -16.31 11.72 7.43
C PHE A 65 -16.59 12.33 6.04
N GLY A 66 -16.13 13.56 5.78
CA GLY A 66 -16.39 14.25 4.52
C GLY A 66 -17.41 15.38 4.60
N GLY A 67 -17.37 16.25 3.60
CA GLY A 67 -18.21 17.43 3.44
C GLY A 67 -19.48 17.11 2.63
N ASP A 68 -19.53 17.63 1.41
CA ASP A 68 -20.61 17.38 0.44
C ASP A 68 -20.71 15.90 0.06
N TYR A 69 -19.56 15.24 -0.05
CA TYR A 69 -19.45 13.78 -0.17
C TYR A 69 -19.18 13.16 1.21
N LYS A 70 -19.83 12.03 1.49
CA LYS A 70 -19.68 11.30 2.77
C LYS A 70 -18.92 10.02 2.54
N TYR A 71 -17.75 9.88 3.16
CA TYR A 71 -16.91 8.70 3.08
C TYR A 71 -17.07 7.91 4.36
N THR A 72 -17.23 6.60 4.27
CA THR A 72 -17.42 5.75 5.46
C THR A 72 -16.33 4.70 5.54
N ILE A 73 -15.55 4.74 6.62
CA ILE A 73 -14.66 3.65 6.98
C ILE A 73 -15.44 2.61 7.80
N THR A 74 -15.31 1.34 7.42
CA THR A 74 -15.94 0.20 8.09
C THR A 74 -14.91 -0.88 8.37
N ASN A 75 -15.21 -1.74 9.35
CA ASN A 75 -14.44 -2.97 9.57
C ASN A 75 -15.15 -4.14 8.90
N LEU A 76 -14.49 -4.79 7.95
CA LEU A 76 -15.03 -5.98 7.27
C LEU A 76 -14.63 -7.28 7.98
N LYS A 77 -13.45 -7.29 8.60
CA LYS A 77 -12.92 -8.46 9.32
C LYS A 77 -11.88 -8.01 10.34
N ASN A 78 -11.96 -8.55 11.56
CA ASN A 78 -10.93 -8.34 12.58
C ASN A 78 -10.66 -9.65 13.31
N THR A 79 -9.47 -10.20 13.11
CA THR A 79 -8.92 -11.34 13.84
C THR A 79 -7.55 -10.95 14.40
N ASN A 80 -6.98 -11.80 15.26
CA ASN A 80 -5.63 -11.54 15.80
C ASN A 80 -4.55 -11.41 14.71
N ALA A 81 -4.75 -12.05 13.56
CA ALA A 81 -3.79 -12.06 12.46
C ALA A 81 -4.14 -11.07 11.33
N VAL A 82 -5.45 -10.81 11.11
CA VAL A 82 -5.94 -10.04 9.97
C VAL A 82 -6.86 -8.92 10.42
N GLN A 83 -6.59 -7.70 9.98
CA GLN A 83 -7.54 -6.59 10.09
C GLN A 83 -7.85 -6.06 8.70
N LEU A 84 -9.13 -5.91 8.40
CA LEU A 84 -9.61 -5.46 7.09
C LEU A 84 -10.54 -4.28 7.28
N TYR A 85 -10.13 -3.14 6.74
CA TYR A 85 -10.90 -1.91 6.72
C TYR A 85 -11.26 -1.57 5.27
N GLU A 86 -12.48 -1.09 5.05
CA GLU A 86 -12.90 -0.57 3.76
C GLU A 86 -13.38 0.87 3.94
N VAL A 87 -12.91 1.75 3.07
CA VAL A 87 -13.42 3.10 2.89
C VAL A 87 -14.31 3.11 1.66
N ASP A 88 -15.61 3.28 1.88
CA ASP A 88 -16.58 3.53 0.80
C ASP A 88 -16.33 4.93 0.24
N LEU A 89 -15.96 4.99 -1.03
CA LEU A 89 -15.74 6.22 -1.78
C LEU A 89 -16.94 6.59 -2.66
N HIS A 90 -18.05 5.86 -2.58
CA HIS A 90 -19.22 5.96 -3.45
C HIS A 90 -18.97 5.59 -4.92
N ASP A 91 -20.05 5.53 -5.70
CA ASP A 91 -20.04 5.23 -7.13
C ASP A 91 -19.25 3.96 -7.50
N HIS A 92 -19.39 2.91 -6.68
CA HIS A 92 -18.66 1.63 -6.83
C HIS A 92 -17.14 1.75 -6.70
N SER A 93 -16.67 2.81 -6.04
CA SER A 93 -15.27 2.99 -5.68
C SER A 93 -15.06 2.71 -4.19
N SER A 94 -13.98 2.05 -3.85
CA SER A 94 -13.57 1.82 -2.46
C SER A 94 -12.06 1.67 -2.33
N VAL A 95 -11.53 1.97 -1.15
CA VAL A 95 -10.15 1.64 -0.79
C VAL A 95 -10.19 0.67 0.37
N THR A 96 -9.58 -0.50 0.18
CA THR A 96 -9.48 -1.54 1.19
C THR A 96 -8.06 -1.56 1.76
N PHE A 97 -7.96 -1.53 3.09
CA PHE A 97 -6.72 -1.65 3.84
C PHE A 97 -6.73 -2.98 4.59
N LYS A 98 -5.89 -3.92 4.15
CA LYS A 98 -5.74 -5.25 4.73
C LYS A 98 -4.42 -5.35 5.46
N PHE A 99 -4.45 -5.39 6.79
CA PHE A 99 -3.30 -5.73 7.61
C PHE A 99 -3.24 -7.23 7.85
N TYR A 100 -2.14 -7.88 7.45
CA TYR A 100 -1.75 -9.20 7.94
C TYR A 100 -0.52 -9.05 8.83
N LYS A 101 -0.64 -9.30 10.14
CA LYS A 101 0.40 -8.94 11.12
C LYS A 101 0.84 -7.48 10.92
N HIS A 102 2.07 -7.22 10.48
CA HIS A 102 2.61 -5.88 10.23
C HIS A 102 2.62 -5.46 8.75
N TYR A 103 2.15 -6.34 7.85
CA TYR A 103 2.11 -6.09 6.41
C TYR A 103 0.78 -5.44 6.04
N LEU A 104 0.83 -4.25 5.43
CA LEU A 104 -0.34 -3.60 4.84
C LEU A 104 -0.41 -3.90 3.34
N THR A 105 -1.54 -4.45 2.90
CA THR A 105 -1.96 -4.51 1.51
C THR A 105 -3.06 -3.49 1.29
N ILE A 106 -3.02 -2.79 0.16
CA ILE A 106 -4.02 -1.79 -0.22
C ILE A 106 -4.59 -2.16 -1.57
N ASP A 107 -5.90 -2.27 -1.64
CA ASP A 107 -6.64 -2.52 -2.87
C ASP A 107 -7.55 -1.32 -3.16
N ILE A 108 -7.55 -0.86 -4.41
CA ILE A 108 -8.40 0.24 -4.86
C ILE A 108 -9.37 -0.32 -5.89
N SER A 109 -10.65 -0.37 -5.52
CA SER A 109 -11.74 -0.55 -6.48
C SER A 109 -12.08 0.84 -7.01
N ALA A 110 -11.88 1.07 -8.30
CA ALA A 110 -12.01 2.40 -8.89
C ALA A 110 -13.03 2.40 -10.03
N ASN A 111 -13.99 3.34 -9.96
CA ASN A 111 -14.87 3.64 -11.09
C ASN A 111 -14.11 4.46 -12.15
N PRO A 112 -14.05 4.00 -13.42
CA PRO A 112 -13.37 4.73 -14.48
C PRO A 112 -13.85 6.17 -14.70
N LEU A 113 -15.10 6.48 -14.39
CA LEU A 113 -15.63 7.83 -14.55
C LEU A 113 -14.96 8.83 -13.58
N GLU A 114 -14.61 8.37 -12.39
CA GLU A 114 -14.04 9.19 -11.33
C GLU A 114 -12.50 9.13 -11.28
N PHE A 115 -11.90 8.02 -11.72
CA PHE A 115 -10.46 7.77 -11.62
C PHE A 115 -9.69 7.85 -12.95
N ASN A 116 -10.32 8.28 -14.05
CA ASN A 116 -9.67 8.30 -15.37
C ASN A 116 -8.39 9.15 -15.45
N ASP A 117 -8.23 10.14 -14.59
CA ASP A 117 -7.04 10.98 -14.53
C ASP A 117 -6.03 10.51 -13.48
N SER A 118 -6.26 9.33 -12.88
CA SER A 118 -5.39 8.84 -11.84
C SER A 118 -4.02 8.43 -12.36
N VAL A 119 -3.00 8.84 -11.60
CA VAL A 119 -1.58 8.61 -11.86
C VAL A 119 -0.86 8.28 -10.55
N GLY A 120 0.29 7.63 -10.63
CA GLY A 120 1.06 7.26 -9.45
C GLY A 120 1.82 5.97 -9.66
N LEU A 121 2.19 5.29 -8.57
CA LEU A 121 2.89 4.00 -8.60
C LEU A 121 2.09 2.85 -9.24
N LEU A 122 0.77 3.01 -9.38
CA LEU A 122 -0.10 2.01 -10.04
C LEU A 122 -0.15 2.18 -11.57
N GLY A 123 0.53 3.17 -12.12
CA GLY A 123 0.47 3.50 -13.55
C GLY A 123 -0.61 4.51 -13.90
N GLU A 124 -0.74 4.81 -15.19
CA GLU A 124 -1.92 5.49 -15.75
C GLU A 124 -3.13 4.55 -15.69
N PHE A 125 -4.28 5.09 -15.34
CA PHE A 125 -5.49 4.32 -15.06
C PHE A 125 -5.90 3.32 -16.15
N SER A 126 -5.88 3.74 -17.41
CA SER A 126 -6.44 2.98 -18.53
C SER A 126 -5.51 1.88 -19.04
N THR A 127 -4.21 2.13 -19.06
CA THR A 127 -3.20 1.23 -19.66
C THR A 127 -2.30 0.57 -18.64
N GLY A 128 -2.16 1.14 -17.44
CA GLY A 128 -1.17 0.75 -16.44
C GLY A 128 0.26 1.15 -16.84
N ASP A 129 0.42 1.98 -17.87
CA ASP A 129 1.74 2.42 -18.31
C ASP A 129 2.42 3.29 -17.25
N MET A 130 3.73 3.13 -17.11
CA MET A 130 4.53 3.90 -16.17
C MET A 130 4.85 5.28 -16.76
N TYR A 131 4.20 6.32 -16.24
CA TYR A 131 4.49 7.71 -16.59
C TYR A 131 5.08 8.46 -15.39
N GLY A 132 6.12 9.26 -15.65
CA GLY A 132 6.62 10.23 -14.68
C GLY A 132 5.66 11.41 -14.53
N ARG A 133 5.92 12.29 -13.55
CA ARG A 133 5.07 13.47 -13.31
C ARG A 133 5.10 14.48 -14.46
N ASP A 134 6.12 14.41 -15.30
CA ASP A 134 6.23 15.20 -16.54
C ASP A 134 5.44 14.60 -17.72
N GLY A 135 4.71 13.51 -17.50
CA GLY A 135 3.92 12.81 -18.51
C GLY A 135 4.74 11.97 -19.48
N LYS A 136 6.05 11.77 -19.24
CA LYS A 136 6.89 10.93 -20.10
C LYS A 136 6.88 9.48 -19.63
N SER A 137 6.84 8.56 -20.60
CA SER A 137 6.90 7.13 -20.32
C SER A 137 8.25 6.76 -19.71
N MET A 138 8.21 5.88 -18.71
CA MET A 138 9.35 5.31 -18.02
C MET A 138 9.35 3.79 -18.22
N SER A 139 10.54 3.19 -18.24
CA SER A 139 10.69 1.74 -18.42
C SER A 139 11.49 1.06 -17.31
N ASN A 140 12.17 1.83 -16.46
CA ASN A 140 12.91 1.32 -15.32
C ASN A 140 12.04 1.43 -14.05
N PHE A 141 11.72 0.30 -13.43
CA PHE A 141 10.87 0.23 -12.23
C PHE A 141 11.47 0.95 -11.01
N GLU A 142 12.80 0.93 -10.84
CA GLU A 142 13.46 1.58 -9.71
C GLU A 142 13.38 3.10 -9.82
N GLU A 143 13.75 3.65 -10.98
CA GLU A 143 13.63 5.09 -11.25
C GLU A 143 12.17 5.55 -11.21
N TYR A 144 11.24 4.73 -11.71
CA TYR A 144 9.81 5.00 -11.60
C TYR A 144 9.33 5.05 -10.15
N GLY A 145 9.79 4.12 -9.30
CA GLY A 145 9.50 4.13 -7.88
C GLY A 145 10.01 5.40 -7.18
N PHE A 146 11.21 5.86 -7.54
CA PHE A 146 11.77 7.10 -6.99
C PHE A 146 11.08 8.37 -7.50
N GLU A 147 10.64 8.40 -8.76
CA GLU A 147 9.90 9.52 -9.35
C GLU A 147 8.61 9.82 -8.57
N TRP A 148 7.99 8.77 -8.04
CA TRP A 148 6.77 8.82 -7.23
C TRP A 148 7.03 8.82 -5.71
N GLN A 149 8.26 9.11 -5.27
CA GLN A 149 8.51 9.50 -3.89
C GLN A 149 7.82 10.84 -3.61
N VAL A 150 7.12 10.93 -2.47
CA VAL A 150 6.41 12.15 -2.05
C VAL A 150 7.40 13.30 -1.90
N ARG A 151 7.11 14.42 -2.55
CA ARG A 151 7.90 15.65 -2.60
C ARG A 151 7.34 16.70 -1.64
N PRO A 152 8.12 17.75 -1.29
CA PRO A 152 7.64 18.81 -0.40
C PRO A 152 6.44 19.59 -0.93
N GLU A 153 6.26 19.64 -2.26
CA GLU A 153 5.12 20.24 -2.93
C GLU A 153 3.85 19.36 -2.97
N ASP A 154 3.98 18.06 -2.70
CA ASP A 154 2.83 17.15 -2.61
C ASP A 154 2.07 17.36 -1.28
N PRO A 155 0.78 16.95 -1.19
CA PRO A 155 0.02 17.04 0.05
C PRO A 155 0.68 16.34 1.25
N HIS A 156 0.70 17.02 2.39
CA HIS A 156 1.24 16.46 3.64
C HIS A 156 0.15 15.68 4.38
N LEU A 157 0.11 14.36 4.16
CA LEU A 157 -1.00 13.52 4.64
C LEU A 157 -0.78 12.86 6.00
N PHE A 158 0.47 12.66 6.42
CA PHE A 158 0.77 11.95 7.66
C PHE A 158 1.00 12.93 8.81
N LEU A 159 0.52 12.62 10.00
CA LEU A 159 0.61 13.46 11.20
C LEU A 159 2.05 13.79 11.63
N HIS A 160 2.99 12.88 11.35
CA HIS A 160 4.36 12.97 11.81
C HIS A 160 5.31 12.74 10.66
N ASP A 161 6.28 13.63 10.43
CA ASP A 161 7.37 13.40 9.48
C ASP A 161 8.27 12.25 9.92
N ARG A 162 8.78 11.50 8.93
CA ARG A 162 9.68 10.36 9.18
C ARG A 162 10.72 10.23 8.08
N ALA A 163 11.99 10.04 8.46
CA ALA A 163 13.04 9.70 7.51
C ALA A 163 12.92 8.24 7.01
N PRO A 164 13.26 7.95 5.74
CA PRO A 164 13.69 8.89 4.70
C PRO A 164 12.49 9.61 4.04
N GLN A 165 12.62 10.92 3.78
CA GLN A 165 11.61 11.74 3.11
C GLN A 165 12.28 12.93 2.41
N LEU A 166 11.77 13.32 1.23
CA LEU A 166 12.26 14.50 0.50
C LEU A 166 11.87 15.79 1.25
N PRO A 167 12.68 16.86 1.19
CA PRO A 167 13.88 17.00 0.35
C PRO A 167 15.16 16.45 1.02
N TYR A 168 15.07 15.96 2.26
CA TYR A 168 16.23 15.61 3.06
C TYR A 168 16.88 14.29 2.65
N GLU A 169 16.09 13.27 2.31
CA GLU A 169 16.60 11.94 2.01
C GLU A 169 15.73 11.16 1.00
N ARG A 170 16.36 10.53 0.01
CA ARG A 170 15.70 9.59 -0.90
C ARG A 170 15.34 8.28 -0.18
N CYS A 171 14.34 7.58 -0.68
CA CYS A 171 13.96 6.26 -0.17
C CYS A 171 15.18 5.31 -0.11
N ARG A 172 15.31 4.55 0.97
CA ARG A 172 16.39 3.58 1.16
C ARG A 172 15.97 2.24 0.56
N MET A 173 16.75 1.75 -0.40
CA MET A 173 16.53 0.43 -0.97
C MET A 173 16.95 -0.68 0.01
N PRO A 174 16.26 -1.82 0.04
CA PRO A 174 16.75 -3.01 0.73
C PRO A 174 18.14 -3.39 0.25
N GLN A 175 18.95 -3.94 1.16
CA GLN A 175 20.27 -4.45 0.81
C GLN A 175 20.12 -5.64 -0.11
N THR A 176 20.91 -5.67 -1.19
CA THR A 176 20.98 -6.83 -2.06
C THR A 176 21.44 -8.03 -1.26
N VAL A 177 20.65 -9.09 -1.28
CA VAL A 177 20.96 -10.34 -0.61
C VAL A 177 22.27 -10.91 -1.15
N GLY A 178 23.33 -10.78 -0.35
CA GLY A 178 24.61 -11.44 -0.58
C GLY A 178 24.44 -12.96 -0.64
N SER A 179 25.48 -13.66 -1.11
CA SER A 179 25.52 -15.13 -1.27
C SER A 179 25.15 -15.94 -0.02
N ALA A 180 25.19 -15.34 1.18
CA ALA A 180 24.85 -15.98 2.45
C ALA A 180 23.35 -16.30 2.59
N GLN A 181 22.44 -15.47 2.06
CA GLN A 181 21.00 -15.73 2.16
C GLN A 181 20.47 -16.58 1.00
N ARG A 182 21.16 -16.56 -0.16
CA ARG A 182 20.99 -17.57 -1.21
C ARG A 182 21.31 -19.00 -0.74
N ARG A 183 22.17 -19.15 0.28
CA ARG A 183 22.37 -20.44 0.98
C ARG A 183 21.17 -20.78 1.88
N HIS A 184 20.65 -19.83 2.66
CA HIS A 184 19.44 -20.06 3.48
C HIS A 184 18.20 -20.45 2.66
N LEU A 185 17.99 -19.85 1.49
CA LEU A 185 16.89 -20.20 0.56
C LEU A 185 17.06 -21.61 -0.05
N ARG A 186 18.30 -22.11 -0.16
CA ARG A 186 18.62 -23.47 -0.64
C ARG A 186 18.61 -24.52 0.48
N GLU A 187 18.84 -24.12 1.73
CA GLU A 187 18.99 -25.04 2.87
C GLU A 187 17.68 -25.37 3.58
N ASN A 188 16.58 -24.63 3.34
CA ASN A 188 15.29 -24.91 3.97
C ASN A 188 14.29 -25.55 3.01
N SER A 189 14.61 -26.77 2.55
CA SER A 189 13.74 -27.54 1.63
C SER A 189 12.34 -27.77 2.19
N ILE A 190 12.21 -27.84 3.53
CA ILE A 190 10.92 -28.00 4.22
C ILE A 190 10.07 -26.73 4.04
N LEU A 191 10.63 -25.56 4.34
CA LEU A 191 9.91 -24.28 4.17
C LEU A 191 9.51 -24.06 2.71
N LEU A 192 10.36 -24.44 1.75
CA LEU A 192 10.02 -24.34 0.33
C LEU A 192 8.82 -25.23 -0.02
N GLU A 193 8.77 -26.47 0.49
CA GLU A 193 7.63 -27.36 0.26
C GLU A 193 6.35 -26.81 0.88
N GLU A 194 6.43 -26.29 2.11
CA GLU A 194 5.30 -25.66 2.81
C GLU A 194 4.83 -24.39 2.10
N ALA A 195 5.74 -23.55 1.62
CA ALA A 195 5.44 -22.36 0.84
C ALA A 195 4.71 -22.71 -0.47
N ASN A 196 5.18 -23.72 -1.21
CA ASN A 196 4.52 -24.18 -2.44
C ASN A 196 3.09 -24.67 -2.15
N LYS A 197 2.89 -25.40 -1.04
CA LYS A 197 1.55 -25.89 -0.64
C LYS A 197 0.64 -24.72 -0.25
N ALA A 198 1.13 -23.78 0.56
CA ALA A 198 0.36 -22.64 1.03
C ALA A 198 -0.04 -21.70 -0.12
N CYS A 199 0.86 -21.49 -1.08
CA CYS A 199 0.63 -20.64 -2.25
C CYS A 199 -0.10 -21.34 -3.42
N ALA A 200 -0.50 -22.61 -3.28
CA ALA A 200 -1.02 -23.42 -4.39
C ALA A 200 -2.32 -22.89 -5.03
N SER A 201 -3.08 -22.04 -4.33
CA SER A 201 -4.27 -21.36 -4.87
C SER A 201 -3.94 -20.23 -5.85
N GLN A 202 -2.71 -19.71 -5.80
CA GLN A 202 -2.25 -18.61 -6.64
C GLN A 202 -1.92 -19.09 -8.04
N GLN A 203 -2.18 -18.25 -9.06
CA GLN A 203 -2.00 -18.60 -10.46
C GLN A 203 -0.92 -17.76 -11.14
N GLY A 204 -0.25 -18.33 -12.16
CA GLY A 204 0.70 -17.61 -13.00
C GLY A 204 1.85 -17.00 -12.20
N LYS A 205 2.10 -15.70 -12.41
CA LYS A 205 3.19 -14.98 -11.74
C LYS A 205 2.98 -14.82 -10.23
N ASN A 206 1.73 -14.78 -9.76
CA ASN A 206 1.41 -14.60 -8.35
C ASN A 206 1.87 -15.78 -7.49
N PHE A 207 1.87 -16.99 -8.05
CA PHE A 207 2.43 -18.17 -7.38
C PHE A 207 3.89 -17.96 -6.99
N GLY A 208 4.72 -17.54 -7.95
CA GLY A 208 6.16 -17.35 -7.72
C GLY A 208 6.46 -16.22 -6.74
N LEU A 209 5.69 -15.14 -6.79
CA LEU A 209 5.83 -14.02 -5.86
C LEU A 209 5.41 -14.41 -4.44
N CYS A 210 4.28 -15.12 -4.28
CA CYS A 210 3.82 -15.66 -3.00
C CYS A 210 4.87 -16.56 -2.35
N VAL A 211 5.41 -17.52 -3.11
CA VAL A 211 6.46 -18.41 -2.61
C VAL A 211 7.71 -17.62 -2.22
N SER A 212 8.12 -16.62 -3.02
CA SER A 212 9.26 -15.77 -2.70
C SER A 212 9.07 -14.99 -1.41
N ASP A 213 7.89 -14.40 -1.19
CA ASP A 213 7.57 -13.64 0.02
C ASP A 213 7.59 -14.55 1.26
N VAL A 214 6.97 -15.72 1.20
CA VAL A 214 7.04 -16.71 2.29
C VAL A 214 8.48 -17.11 2.59
N MET A 215 9.30 -17.32 1.55
CA MET A 215 10.69 -17.73 1.71
C MET A 215 11.60 -16.61 2.25
N ILE A 216 11.33 -15.36 1.88
CA ILE A 216 12.09 -14.19 2.36
C ILE A 216 11.72 -13.86 3.80
N THR A 217 10.44 -13.94 4.14
CA THR A 217 9.92 -13.58 5.48
C THR A 217 10.01 -14.74 6.48
N GLY A 218 10.02 -15.98 5.99
CA GLY A 218 9.92 -17.19 6.82
C GLY A 218 8.50 -17.43 7.35
N ASP A 219 7.49 -16.73 6.84
CA ASP A 219 6.12 -16.74 7.37
C ASP A 219 5.15 -17.40 6.39
N ILE A 220 4.85 -18.69 6.59
CA ILE A 220 3.94 -19.46 5.74
C ILE A 220 2.54 -18.84 5.69
N GLY A 221 2.08 -18.25 6.80
CA GLY A 221 0.76 -17.65 6.89
C GLY A 221 0.62 -16.38 6.03
N LEU A 222 1.72 -15.80 5.56
CA LEU A 222 1.68 -14.68 4.61
C LEU A 222 1.01 -15.09 3.29
N ALA A 223 0.99 -16.37 2.93
CA ALA A 223 0.26 -16.87 1.78
C ALA A 223 -1.26 -16.61 1.85
N GLU A 224 -1.84 -16.47 3.06
CA GLU A 224 -3.25 -16.08 3.23
C GLU A 224 -3.50 -14.58 2.98
N ALA A 225 -2.43 -13.78 2.93
CA ALA A 225 -2.50 -12.36 2.61
C ALA A 225 -2.56 -12.11 1.09
N TRP A 226 -2.11 -13.08 0.28
CA TRP A 226 -2.15 -13.10 -1.19
C TRP A 226 -3.54 -13.39 -1.77
#